data_AF-A0A8X6HJ19-F1
#
_entry.id   AF-A0A8X6HJ19-F1
#
_cell.length_a   1.000
_cell.length_b   1.000
_cell.length_c   1.000
_cell.angle_alpha   90.00
_cell.angle_beta   90.00
_cell.angle_gamma   90.00
#
_symmetry.space_group_name_H-M   'P 1'
#
loop_
_entity.id
_entity.type
_entity.pdbx_description
1 polymer ?
#
loop_
_entity_poly.entity_id
_entity_poly.type
_entity_poly.pdbx_seq_one_letter_code
_entity_poly.pdbx_strand_id
1 'polypeptide(L)'
;MTSNEIHIRKHGDHVIRRHIKVKGTRSPYDGDWPYWGSRLSTIPGKSPQVIRLLKIQQGKCNYCHLWFKFDDLAHVHHQDHNRFNNNIKNLSLLHKHCHDQLHRSLSDKHRITGKPDDGKLSSPVLKSSGER
;
A
#
# COMPACT_ATOMS: atom_id res chain seq x y z
N MET A 1 15.18 -16.90 -41.36
CA MET A 1 14.10 -17.23 -40.40
C MET A 1 14.77 -17.79 -39.16
N THR A 2 15.00 -16.96 -38.14
CA THR A 2 15.65 -17.42 -36.89
C THR A 2 14.63 -18.17 -36.06
N SER A 3 14.80 -19.48 -35.96
CA SER A 3 14.02 -20.34 -35.07
C SER A 3 14.14 -19.83 -33.63
N ASN A 4 13.01 -19.46 -33.02
CA ASN A 4 12.95 -19.21 -31.59
C ASN A 4 13.04 -20.56 -30.88
N GLU A 5 14.20 -20.86 -30.33
CA GLU A 5 14.46 -22.05 -29.54
C GLU A 5 13.72 -21.95 -28.19
N ILE A 6 12.75 -22.84 -27.96
CA ILE A 6 11.95 -22.85 -26.73
C ILE A 6 12.72 -23.63 -25.67
N HIS A 7 13.33 -22.90 -24.72
CA HIS A 7 14.08 -23.51 -23.62
C HIS A 7 13.19 -23.79 -22.40
N ILE A 8 13.03 -25.06 -22.04
CA ILE A 8 12.29 -25.49 -20.84
C ILE A 8 13.23 -25.48 -19.65
N ARG A 9 12.96 -24.62 -18.66
CA ARG A 9 13.72 -24.59 -17.39
C ARG A 9 13.47 -25.86 -16.60
N LYS A 10 14.55 -26.50 -16.15
CA LYS A 10 14.48 -27.68 -15.28
C LYS A 10 14.25 -27.24 -13.84
N HIS A 11 13.66 -28.12 -13.03
CA HIS A 11 13.42 -27.84 -11.61
C HIS A 11 14.71 -27.46 -10.85
N GLY A 12 15.84 -28.06 -11.22
CA GLY A 12 17.16 -27.77 -10.63
C GLY A 12 17.76 -26.41 -11.01
N ASP A 13 17.21 -25.70 -12.00
CA ASP A 13 17.71 -24.39 -12.43
C ASP A 13 17.27 -23.27 -11.47
N HIS A 14 16.41 -23.58 -10.49
CA HIS A 14 15.96 -22.63 -9.49
C HIS A 14 16.92 -22.61 -8.28
N VAL A 15 17.37 -21.40 -7.92
CA VAL A 15 18.21 -21.20 -6.73
C VAL A 15 17.44 -21.59 -5.46
N ILE A 16 18.03 -22.46 -4.64
CA ILE A 16 17.47 -22.85 -3.34
C ILE A 16 17.58 -21.68 -2.37
N ARG A 17 16.44 -21.11 -1.98
CA ARG A 17 16.37 -20.05 -0.95
C ARG A 17 16.10 -20.68 0.42
N ARG A 18 17.01 -20.47 1.37
CA ARG A 18 16.85 -20.96 2.74
C ARG A 18 16.01 -19.97 3.56
N HIS A 19 15.07 -20.49 4.34
CA HIS A 19 14.18 -19.70 5.20
C HIS A 19 14.50 -19.95 6.68
N ILE A 20 14.27 -18.95 7.53
CA ILE A 20 14.43 -19.06 8.98
C ILE A 20 13.21 -19.79 9.57
N LYS A 21 13.43 -20.92 10.23
CA LYS A 21 12.35 -21.72 10.86
C LYS A 21 11.54 -20.90 11.86
N VAL A 22 10.23 -21.05 11.85
CA VAL A 22 9.33 -20.56 12.91
C VAL A 22 9.62 -21.35 14.20
N LYS A 23 9.50 -20.71 15.38
CA LYS A 23 9.63 -21.41 16.67
C LYS A 23 8.47 -22.40 16.79
N GLY A 24 8.75 -23.65 17.16
CA GLY A 24 7.88 -24.81 16.93
C GLY A 24 6.37 -24.60 17.16
N THR A 25 5.97 -24.13 18.34
CA THR A 25 4.55 -23.97 18.72
C THR A 25 3.94 -22.64 18.30
N ARG A 26 4.68 -21.77 17.57
CA ARG A 26 4.20 -20.44 17.18
C ARG A 26 3.36 -20.48 15.92
N SER A 27 2.27 -19.74 15.94
CA SER A 27 1.35 -19.55 14.81
C SER A 27 1.18 -18.06 14.54
N PRO A 28 1.09 -17.57 13.28
CA PRO A 28 0.79 -16.16 12.99
C PRO A 28 -0.49 -15.64 13.66
N TYR A 29 -1.35 -16.55 14.12
CA TYR A 29 -2.63 -16.29 14.75
C TYR A 29 -2.62 -16.53 16.27
N ASP A 30 -1.46 -16.82 16.88
CA ASP A 30 -1.32 -17.07 18.32
C ASP A 30 -1.35 -15.81 19.20
N GLY A 31 -1.41 -14.62 18.57
CA GLY A 31 -1.44 -13.33 19.26
C GLY A 31 -0.08 -12.88 19.83
N ASP A 32 1.03 -13.59 19.56
CA ASP A 32 2.38 -13.17 19.96
C ASP A 32 2.94 -12.10 19.00
N TRP A 33 2.33 -10.91 19.04
CA TRP A 33 2.77 -9.76 18.26
C TRP A 33 4.23 -9.36 18.50
N PRO A 34 4.78 -9.44 19.73
CA PRO A 34 6.21 -9.21 19.95
C PRO A 34 7.11 -10.14 19.14
N TYR A 35 6.82 -11.45 19.11
CA TYR A 35 7.55 -12.42 18.30
C TYR A 35 7.42 -12.11 16.80
N TRP A 36 6.19 -11.93 16.32
CA TRP A 36 5.93 -11.70 14.90
C TRP A 36 6.48 -10.35 14.40
N GLY A 37 6.36 -9.28 15.20
CA GLY A 37 6.92 -7.97 14.90
C GLY A 37 8.46 -8.00 14.81
N SER A 38 9.11 -8.69 15.74
CA SER A 38 10.57 -8.87 15.72
C SER A 38 11.01 -9.63 14.47
N ARG A 39 10.29 -10.71 14.13
CA ARG A 39 10.53 -11.52 12.92
C ARG A 39 10.36 -10.70 11.65
N LEU A 40 9.32 -9.88 11.55
CA LEU A 40 9.04 -9.02 10.40
C LEU A 40 10.20 -8.08 10.05
N SER A 41 10.90 -7.58 11.07
CA SER A 41 12.07 -6.71 10.90
C SER A 41 13.35 -7.44 10.44
N THR A 42 13.37 -8.78 10.51
CA THR A 42 14.53 -9.63 10.22
C THR A 42 14.34 -10.48 8.96
N ILE A 43 13.21 -10.31 8.24
CA ILE A 43 12.93 -11.05 7.01
C ILE A 43 13.93 -10.64 5.92
N PRO A 44 14.68 -11.60 5.34
CA PRO A 44 15.55 -11.31 4.21
C PRO A 44 14.73 -10.88 3.00
N GLY A 45 15.18 -9.83 2.30
CA GLY A 45 14.53 -9.31 1.10
C GLY A 45 13.66 -8.06 1.33
N LYS A 46 13.45 -7.62 2.58
CA LYS A 46 12.89 -6.28 2.84
C LYS A 46 13.98 -5.21 2.73
N SER A 47 13.62 -4.03 2.23
CA SER A 47 14.58 -2.92 2.13
C SER A 47 15.01 -2.44 3.53
N PRO A 48 16.26 -1.96 3.69
CA PRO A 48 16.74 -1.43 4.98
C PRO A 48 15.84 -0.31 5.53
N GLN A 49 15.27 0.51 4.65
CA GLN A 49 14.35 1.59 4.99
C GLN A 49 13.06 1.05 5.60
N VAL A 50 12.45 0.01 5.00
CA VAL A 50 11.25 -0.62 5.54
C VAL A 50 11.53 -1.27 6.91
N ILE A 51 12.67 -1.95 7.04
CA ILE A 51 13.08 -2.55 8.33
C ILE A 51 13.23 -1.47 9.41
N ARG A 52 13.86 -0.34 9.08
CA ARG A 52 14.06 0.77 10.01
C ARG A 52 12.72 1.40 10.43
N LEU A 53 11.80 1.60 9.48
CA LEU A 53 10.46 2.10 9.77
C LEU A 53 9.64 1.12 10.62
N LEU A 54 9.70 -0.18 10.34
CA LEU A 54 9.07 -1.21 11.18
C LEU A 54 9.55 -1.12 12.63
N LYS A 55 10.85 -0.91 12.86
CA LYS A 55 11.40 -0.76 14.22
C LYS A 55 10.91 0.52 14.90
N ILE A 56 10.95 1.65 14.21
CA ILE A 56 10.52 2.95 14.75
C ILE A 56 9.02 2.95 15.07
N GLN A 57 8.20 2.35 14.19
CA GLN A 57 6.75 2.27 14.35
C GLN A 57 6.30 1.05 15.18
N GLN A 58 7.24 0.30 15.78
CA GLN A 58 6.95 -0.88 16.59
C GLN A 58 6.08 -1.91 15.85
N GLY A 59 6.27 -2.05 14.54
CA GLY A 59 5.51 -2.98 13.71
C GLY A 59 4.05 -2.59 13.46
N LYS A 60 3.65 -1.35 13.75
CA LYS A 60 2.29 -0.86 13.54
C LYS A 60 2.20 0.09 12.36
N CYS A 61 1.07 0.05 11.66
CA CYS A 61 0.73 1.02 10.62
C CYS A 61 0.41 2.38 11.24
N ASN A 62 1.01 3.47 10.74
CA ASN A 62 0.76 4.82 11.27
C ASN A 62 -0.66 5.35 10.98
N TYR A 63 -1.40 4.72 10.07
CA TYR A 63 -2.76 5.15 9.70
C TYR A 63 -3.85 4.39 10.46
N CYS A 64 -3.84 3.05 10.45
CA CYS A 64 -4.86 2.25 11.12
C CYS A 64 -4.44 1.70 12.49
N HIS A 65 -3.18 1.90 12.90
CA HIS A 65 -2.61 1.45 14.18
C HIS A 65 -2.60 -0.07 14.42
N LEU A 66 -2.97 -0.85 13.40
CA LEU A 66 -2.87 -2.31 13.42
C LEU A 66 -1.44 -2.77 13.11
N TRP A 67 -1.12 -3.96 13.60
CA TRP A 67 0.15 -4.63 13.35
C TRP A 67 0.26 -5.07 11.89
N PHE A 68 1.45 -4.91 11.32
CA PHE A 68 1.79 -5.57 10.07
C PHE A 68 1.88 -7.08 10.30
N LYS A 69 1.27 -7.86 9.42
CA LYS A 69 1.41 -9.31 9.32
C LYS A 69 2.46 -9.68 8.29
N PHE A 70 2.89 -10.94 8.31
CA PHE A 70 3.87 -11.45 7.36
C PHE A 70 3.43 -11.29 5.89
N ASP A 71 2.14 -11.49 5.62
CA ASP A 71 1.54 -11.42 4.28
C ASP A 71 1.09 -10.01 3.88
N ASP A 72 1.17 -9.03 4.78
CA ASP A 72 0.72 -7.68 4.48
C ASP A 72 1.68 -6.97 3.51
N LEU A 73 1.09 -6.36 2.48
CA LEU A 73 1.79 -5.44 1.60
C LEU A 73 1.95 -4.09 2.29
N ALA A 74 3.19 -3.67 2.49
CA ALA A 74 3.55 -2.41 3.12
C ALA A 74 4.15 -1.43 2.11
N HIS A 75 3.69 -0.18 2.12
CA HIS A 75 4.19 0.91 1.30
C HIS A 75 4.79 2.02 2.17
N VAL A 76 5.86 2.65 1.68
CA VAL A 76 6.44 3.84 2.29
C VAL A 76 5.70 5.07 1.79
N HIS A 77 5.22 5.87 2.72
CA HIS A 77 4.51 7.13 2.51
C HIS A 77 5.43 8.31 2.86
N HIS A 78 5.49 9.30 1.99
CA HIS A 78 6.13 10.60 2.24
C HIS A 78 5.08 11.59 2.72
N GLN A 79 5.21 12.05 3.97
CA GLN A 79 4.21 12.90 4.62
C GLN A 79 4.12 14.30 3.98
N ASP A 80 5.22 14.81 3.45
CA ASP A 80 5.27 16.06 2.68
C ASP A 80 4.92 15.91 1.19
N HIS A 81 4.54 14.71 0.74
CA HIS A 81 4.32 14.35 -0.67
C HIS A 81 5.55 14.53 -1.59
N ASN A 82 6.72 14.87 -1.04
CA ASN A 82 7.95 15.01 -1.79
C ASN A 82 8.73 13.69 -1.78
N ARG A 83 8.69 12.97 -2.91
CA ARG A 83 9.37 11.67 -3.07
C ARG A 83 10.89 11.74 -2.96
N PHE A 84 11.49 12.93 -3.05
CA PHE A 84 12.93 13.12 -2.90
C PHE A 84 13.36 13.32 -1.44
N ASN A 85 12.44 13.67 -0.54
CA ASN A 85 12.74 13.85 0.88
C ASN A 85 12.66 12.53 1.65
N ASN A 86 13.73 11.76 1.61
CA ASN A 86 13.85 10.46 2.29
C ASN A 86 14.29 10.57 3.76
N ASN A 87 14.07 11.71 4.41
CA ASN A 87 14.34 11.83 5.84
C ASN A 87 13.40 10.90 6.61
N ILE A 88 13.93 10.11 7.54
CA ILE A 88 13.12 9.13 8.26
C ILE A 88 11.94 9.72 9.03
N LYS A 89 12.06 10.98 9.48
CA LYS A 89 10.97 11.69 10.15
C LYS A 89 9.82 12.06 9.20
N ASN A 90 10.10 12.14 7.90
CA ASN A 90 9.12 12.41 6.83
C ASN A 90 8.48 11.13 6.28
N LEU A 91 9.03 9.96 6.63
CA LEU A 91 8.60 8.69 6.09
C LEU A 91 7.72 7.95 7.09
N SER A 92 6.64 7.36 6.59
CA SER A 92 5.76 6.48 7.35
C SER A 92 5.49 5.20 6.58
N LEU A 93 5.56 4.06 7.24
CA LEU A 93 5.19 2.77 6.67
C LEU A 93 3.70 2.52 6.91
N LEU A 94 2.96 2.28 5.84
CA LEU A 94 1.52 2.03 5.86
C LEU A 94 1.19 0.70 5.18
N HIS A 95 0.06 0.09 5.52
CA HIS A 95 -0.50 -0.95 4.66
C HIS A 95 -0.83 -0.35 3.29
N LYS A 96 -0.74 -1.16 2.23
CA LYS A 96 -1.11 -0.73 0.87
C LYS A 96 -2.51 -0.11 0.82
N HIS A 97 -3.51 -0.78 1.40
CA HIS A 97 -4.88 -0.25 1.43
C HIS A 97 -5.02 1.04 2.25
N CYS A 98 -4.29 1.17 3.36
CA CYS A 98 -4.27 2.41 4.15
C CYS A 98 -3.64 3.57 3.36
N HIS A 99 -2.58 3.29 2.62
CA HIS A 99 -1.93 4.27 1.76
C HIS A 99 -2.89 4.78 0.67
N ASP A 100 -3.63 3.87 0.03
CA ASP A 100 -4.60 4.22 -1.01
C ASP A 100 -5.78 5.04 -0.43
N GLN A 101 -6.29 4.65 0.75
CA GLN A 101 -7.32 5.41 1.48
C GLN A 101 -6.86 6.82 1.84
N LEU A 102 -5.62 6.97 2.30
CA LEU A 102 -5.03 8.26 2.64
C LEU A 102 -5.00 9.19 1.42
N HIS A 103 -4.48 8.73 0.28
CA HIS A 103 -4.45 9.53 -0.96
C HIS A 103 -5.85 9.88 -1.48
N ARG A 104 -6.81 8.95 -1.35
CA ARG A 104 -8.20 9.24 -1.71
C ARG A 104 -8.78 10.37 -0.86
N SER A 105 -8.62 10.30 0.46
CA SER A 105 -9.13 11.34 1.38
C SER A 105 -8.51 12.73 1.14
N LEU A 106 -7.25 12.78 0.70
CA LEU A 106 -6.58 14.03 0.35
C LEU A 106 -7.13 14.62 -0.96
N SER A 107 -7.43 13.77 -1.95
CA SER A 107 -8.05 14.21 -3.21
C SER A 107 -9.48 14.73 -3.01
N ASP A 108 -10.25 14.14 -2.10
CA ASP A 108 -11.62 14.58 -1.79
C ASP A 108 -11.64 15.99 -1.18
N LYS A 109 -10.66 16.33 -0.34
CA LYS A 109 -10.50 17.70 0.19
C LYS A 109 -10.24 18.73 -0.91
N HIS A 110 -9.52 18.35 -1.96
CA HIS A 110 -9.23 19.23 -3.09
C HIS A 110 -10.45 19.45 -3.99
N ARG A 111 -11.46 18.57 -3.92
CA ARG A 111 -12.70 18.67 -4.69
C ARG A 111 -13.72 19.64 -4.07
N ILE A 112 -13.62 19.92 -2.76
CA ILE A 112 -14.51 20.87 -2.06
C ILE A 112 -14.06 22.33 -2.26
N THR A 113 -12.80 22.57 -2.63
CA THR A 113 -12.29 23.92 -2.95
C THR A 113 -12.53 24.36 -4.40
N GLY A 114 -13.28 23.59 -5.19
CA GLY A 114 -13.89 24.08 -6.41
C GLY A 114 -15.06 24.98 -6.04
N LYS A 115 -14.95 26.28 -6.35
CA LYS A 115 -16.10 27.22 -6.38
C LYS A 115 -17.33 26.49 -6.94
N PRO A 116 -18.53 26.63 -6.34
CA PRO A 116 -19.74 26.22 -7.03
C PRO A 116 -19.80 27.04 -8.32
N ASP A 117 -19.68 26.37 -9.46
CA ASP A 117 -19.98 26.95 -10.75
C ASP A 117 -21.47 27.28 -10.79
N ASP A 118 -21.75 28.54 -11.11
CA ASP A 118 -23.05 29.18 -10.98
C ASP A 118 -24.17 28.33 -11.60
N GLY A 119 -25.13 27.95 -10.75
CA GLY A 119 -26.39 27.39 -11.20
C GLY A 119 -27.13 28.38 -12.08
N LYS A 120 -27.09 28.17 -13.40
CA LYS A 120 -28.11 28.71 -14.29
C LYS A 120 -29.33 27.79 -14.30
N LEU A 121 -30.24 28.11 -13.39
CA LEU A 121 -31.68 27.93 -13.60
C LEU A 121 -32.05 28.63 -14.92
N SER A 122 -32.33 27.86 -15.98
CA SER A 122 -33.45 28.08 -16.93
C SER A 122 -33.32 27.16 -18.14
N SER A 123 -34.12 26.10 -18.17
CA SER A 123 -34.49 25.42 -19.41
C SER A 123 -35.95 25.78 -19.72
N PRO A 124 -36.25 26.53 -20.79
CA PRO A 124 -37.62 26.74 -21.20
C PRO A 124 -38.21 25.40 -21.71
N VAL A 125 -39.38 25.06 -21.19
CA VAL A 125 -40.18 23.91 -21.60
C VAL A 125 -40.53 24.04 -23.09
N LEU A 126 -40.03 23.13 -23.91
CA LEU A 126 -40.52 22.91 -25.27
C LEU A 126 -41.94 22.33 -25.18
N LYS A 127 -42.96 23.13 -25.48
CA LYS A 127 -44.29 22.62 -25.78
C LYS A 127 -44.30 22.13 -27.22
N SER A 128 -44.32 20.81 -27.41
CA SER A 128 -44.77 20.20 -28.65
C SER A 128 -46.24 19.81 -28.50
N SER A 129 -47.09 20.31 -29.39
CA SER A 129 -48.09 19.53 -30.13
C SER A 129 -48.95 20.50 -30.94
N GLY A 130 -49.00 20.24 -32.24
CA GLY A 130 -49.94 20.85 -33.15
C GLY A 130 -51.32 20.19 -33.12
N GLU A 131 -52.17 20.74 -33.98
CA GLU A 131 -53.45 20.23 -34.51
C GLU A 131 -54.68 20.27 -33.58
N ARG A 132 -55.59 21.21 -33.84
CA ARG A 132 -56.61 21.10 -34.90
C ARG A 132 -57.02 22.48 -35.42
#